data_AF-A0A8T5G1E1-F1
#
_entry.id   AF-A0A8T5G1E1-F1
#
_cell.length_a   1.000
_cell.length_b   1.000
_cell.length_c   1.000
_cell.angle_alpha   90.00
_cell.angle_beta   90.00
_cell.angle_gamma   90.00
#
_symmetry.space_group_name_H-M   'P 1'
#
loop_
_entity.id
_entity.type
_entity.pdbx_description
1 polymer ?
#
loop_
_entity_poly.entity_id
_entity_poly.type
_entity_poly.pdbx_seq_one_letter_code
_entity_poly.pdbx_strand_id
1 'polypeptide(L)'
;MVKEELINPEIEKEMEEIKNKTHPTALEKVKLIRYYINVYEHPEDKILEILKHWNPDEVKEHLMGILKENSKVPPKRYYVSLKEPLEDSKLR
;
A
#
# COMPACT_ATOMS: atom_id res chain seq x y z
N MET A 1 -12.52 -3.87 12.63
CA MET A 1 -12.37 -5.34 12.66
C MET A 1 -11.04 -5.62 11.99
N VAL A 2 -9.98 -5.75 12.78
CA VAL A 2 -8.66 -6.13 12.25
C VAL A 2 -8.82 -7.53 11.69
N LYS A 3 -8.43 -7.76 10.43
CA LYS A 3 -8.43 -9.10 9.83
C LYS A 3 -7.29 -9.92 10.42
N GLU A 4 -7.38 -10.23 11.72
CA GLU A 4 -6.39 -11.02 12.47
C GLU A 4 -6.26 -12.46 11.94
N GLU A 5 -7.21 -12.95 11.14
CA GLU A 5 -7.29 -14.37 10.75
C GLU A 5 -6.25 -14.85 9.70
N LEU A 6 -5.39 -13.99 9.16
CA LEU A 6 -4.46 -14.38 8.06
C LEU A 6 -3.08 -13.73 8.13
N ILE A 7 -2.65 -13.23 9.28
CA ILE A 7 -1.26 -12.76 9.43
C ILE A 7 -0.38 -14.01 9.49
N ASN A 8 0.34 -14.30 8.40
CA ASN A 8 1.28 -15.40 8.37
C ASN A 8 2.38 -15.12 9.42
N PRO A 9 2.58 -15.99 10.43
CA PRO A 9 3.54 -15.76 11.52
C PRO A 9 4.97 -15.55 11.01
N GLU A 10 5.32 -16.10 9.84
CA GLU A 10 6.61 -15.84 9.20
C GLU A 10 6.79 -14.38 8.77
N ILE A 11 5.70 -13.75 8.29
CA ILE A 11 5.70 -12.34 7.88
C ILE A 11 5.83 -11.45 9.11
N GLU A 12 5.11 -11.75 10.20
CA GLU A 12 5.21 -10.98 11.44
C GLU A 12 6.64 -11.01 11.99
N LYS A 13 7.26 -12.19 12.00
CA LYS A 13 8.64 -12.36 12.45
C LYS A 13 9.63 -11.58 11.58
N GLU A 14 9.48 -11.64 10.26
CA GLU A 14 10.31 -10.87 9.32
C GLU A 14 10.15 -9.35 9.54
N MET A 15 8.92 -8.87 9.78
CA MET A 15 8.66 -7.46 10.07
C MET A 15 9.26 -7.02 11.41
N GLU A 16 9.22 -7.86 12.45
CA GLU A 16 9.92 -7.60 13.71
C GLU A 16 11.43 -7.55 13.54
N GLU A 17 12.02 -8.46 12.76
CA GLU A 17 13.45 -8.44 12.46
C GLU A 17 13.82 -7.14 11.74
N ILE A 18 13.04 -6.74 10.72
CA ILE A 18 13.23 -5.46 10.03
C ILE A 18 13.16 -4.29 11.00
N LYS A 19 12.12 -4.22 11.85
CA LYS A 19 11.92 -3.15 12.83
C LYS A 19 13.12 -2.98 13.75
N ASN A 20 13.73 -4.08 14.18
CA ASN A 20 14.87 -4.08 15.10
C ASN A 20 16.23 -3.83 14.41
N LYS A 21 16.29 -3.74 13.07
CA LYS A 21 17.53 -3.39 12.36
C LYS A 21 17.93 -1.93 12.60
N THR A 22 19.22 -1.73 12.86
CA THR A 22 19.86 -0.41 12.98
C THR A 22 19.89 0.34 11.65
N HIS A 23 20.10 -0.38 10.54
CA HIS A 23 20.17 0.16 9.18
C HIS A 23 19.32 -0.69 8.22
N PRO A 24 17.99 -0.56 8.24
CA PRO A 24 17.13 -1.23 7.28
C PRO A 24 17.29 -0.60 5.90
N THR A 25 17.18 -1.42 4.87
CA THR A 25 17.15 -0.94 3.49
C THR A 25 15.86 -0.17 3.20
N ALA A 26 15.86 0.72 2.20
CA ALA A 26 14.68 1.49 1.82
C ALA A 26 13.45 0.58 1.51
N LEU A 27 13.71 -0.58 0.90
CA LEU A 27 12.67 -1.55 0.56
C LEU A 27 12.04 -2.17 1.83
N GLU A 28 12.87 -2.50 2.82
CA GLU A 28 12.41 -2.98 4.13
C GLU A 28 11.61 -1.91 4.90
N LYS A 29 12.06 -0.65 4.87
CA LYS A 29 11.32 0.48 5.46
C LYS A 29 9.92 0.57 4.86
N VAL A 30 9.82 0.57 3.52
CA VAL A 30 8.54 0.62 2.80
C VAL A 30 7.66 -0.60 3.13
N LYS A 31 8.25 -1.80 3.19
CA LYS A 31 7.53 -3.04 3.51
C LYS A 31 6.91 -3.00 4.90
N LEU A 32 7.69 -2.56 5.91
CA LEU A 32 7.22 -2.43 7.29
C LEU A 32 6.14 -1.35 7.44
N ILE A 33 6.34 -0.18 6.82
CA ILE A 33 5.33 0.90 6.84
C ILE A 33 4.03 0.44 6.20
N ARG A 34 4.11 -0.22 5.03
CA ARG A 34 2.93 -0.76 4.34
C ARG A 34 2.22 -1.83 5.17
N TYR A 35 2.96 -2.66 5.90
CA TYR A 35 2.42 -3.64 6.83
C TYR A 35 1.64 -2.96 7.96
N TYR A 36 2.19 -1.92 8.61
CA TYR A 36 1.47 -1.19 9.65
C TYR A 36 0.20 -0.47 9.16
N ILE A 37 0.23 0.08 7.95
CA ILE A 37 -0.95 0.74 7.36
C ILE A 37 -2.02 -0.28 6.96
N ASN A 38 -1.65 -1.33 6.21
CA ASN A 38 -2.63 -2.19 5.56
C ASN A 38 -3.09 -3.36 6.45
N VAL A 39 -2.24 -3.82 7.38
CA VAL A 39 -2.54 -4.97 8.25
C VAL A 39 -3.03 -4.51 9.61
N TYR A 40 -2.29 -3.63 10.28
CA TYR A 40 -2.66 -3.14 11.60
C TYR A 40 -3.49 -1.85 11.58
N GLU A 41 -3.75 -1.28 10.40
CA GLU A 41 -4.54 -0.05 10.22
C GLU A 41 -4.09 1.10 11.14
N HIS A 42 -2.79 1.18 11.41
CA HIS A 42 -2.25 2.19 12.32
C HIS A 42 -2.27 3.58 11.70
N PRO A 43 -2.63 4.63 12.46
CA PRO A 43 -2.54 6.00 11.99
C PRO A 43 -1.08 6.42 11.82
N GLU A 44 -0.86 7.43 10.96
CA GLU A 44 0.46 7.99 10.66
C GLU A 44 1.28 8.31 11.93
N ASP A 45 0.67 9.00 12.89
CA ASP A 45 1.34 9.40 14.14
C ASP A 45 1.91 8.19 14.90
N LYS A 46 1.16 7.08 14.93
CA LYS A 46 1.57 5.86 15.62
C LYS A 46 2.71 5.16 14.89
N ILE A 47 2.71 5.19 13.56
CA ILE A 47 3.80 4.61 12.75
C ILE A 47 5.10 5.41 12.97
N LEU A 48 5.01 6.73 12.99
CA LEU A 48 6.15 7.60 13.27
C LEU A 48 6.68 7.40 14.70
N GLU A 49 5.80 7.19 15.67
CA GLU A 49 6.21 6.87 17.05
C GLU A 49 6.93 5.51 17.16
N ILE A 50 6.42 4.48 16.47
CA ILE A 50 7.00 3.13 16.45
C ILE A 50 8.38 3.13 15.76
N LEU A 51 8.53 3.94 14.71
CA LEU A 51 9.75 4.02 13.89
C LEU A 51 10.65 5.20 14.24
N LYS A 52 10.46 5.81 15.42
CA LYS A 52 11.23 6.98 15.88
C LYS A 52 12.74 6.74 16.01
N HIS A 53 13.16 5.48 16.12
CA HIS A 53 14.56 5.08 16.19
C HIS A 53 15.24 5.07 14.82
N TRP A 54 14.47 5.14 13.75
CA TRP A 54 14.97 5.39 12.40
C TRP A 54 14.96 6.88 12.08
N ASN A 55 15.60 7.24 10.97
CA ASN A 55 15.63 8.61 10.49
C ASN A 55 14.19 9.08 10.14
N PRO A 56 13.62 10.06 10.90
CA PRO A 56 12.22 10.43 10.78
C PRO A 56 11.88 11.06 9.43
N ASP A 57 12.80 11.81 8.82
CA ASP A 57 12.61 12.43 7.51
C ASP A 57 12.42 11.38 6.40
N GLU A 58 13.26 10.33 6.39
CA GLU A 58 13.14 9.22 5.43
C GLU A 58 11.85 8.41 5.65
N VAL A 59 11.50 8.14 6.91
CA VAL A 59 10.27 7.40 7.24
C VAL A 59 9.05 8.19 6.76
N LYS A 60 9.03 9.51 6.96
CA LYS A 60 7.95 10.38 6.52
C LYS A 60 7.84 10.46 5.00
N GLU A 61 8.97 10.50 4.28
CA GLU A 61 8.98 10.46 2.82
C GLU A 61 8.34 9.18 2.27
N HIS A 62 8.76 8.01 2.80
CA HIS A 62 8.20 6.72 2.42
C HIS A 62 6.71 6.61 2.78
N LEU A 63 6.33 7.09 3.97
CA LEU A 63 4.95 7.09 4.43
C LEU A 63 4.04 7.89 3.49
N MET A 64 4.41 9.13 3.17
CA MET A 64 3.67 9.97 2.23
C MET A 64 3.59 9.35 0.84
N GLY A 65 4.67 8.71 0.38
CA GLY A 65 4.69 7.96 -0.88
C GLY A 65 3.62 6.85 -0.91
N ILE A 66 3.56 6.03 0.13
CA ILE A 66 2.60 4.92 0.24
C ILE A 66 1.17 5.43 0.35
N LEU A 67 0.91 6.47 1.14
CA LEU A 67 -0.42 7.07 1.27
C LEU A 67 -0.91 7.64 -0.06
N LYS A 68 -0.02 8.28 -0.84
CA LYS A 68 -0.33 8.79 -2.17
C LYS A 68 -0.63 7.66 -3.15
N GLU A 69 0.10 6.54 -3.10
CA GLU A 69 -0.20 5.35 -3.91
C GLU A 69 -1.53 4.72 -3.53
N ASN A 70 -1.82 4.52 -2.24
CA ASN A 70 -3.09 3.98 -1.77
C ASN A 70 -4.28 4.89 -2.15
N SER A 71 -4.06 6.20 -2.21
CA SER A 71 -5.08 7.18 -2.62
C SER A 71 -5.30 7.24 -4.14
N LYS A 72 -4.42 6.64 -4.95
CA LYS A 72 -4.64 6.55 -6.39
C LYS A 72 -5.75 5.53 -6.65
N VAL A 73 -6.97 6.04 -6.83
CA VAL A 73 -8.06 5.27 -7.40
C VAL A 73 -7.57 4.68 -8.72
N PRO A 74 -7.67 3.35 -8.93
CA PRO A 74 -7.29 2.76 -10.21
C PRO A 74 -8.04 3.46 -11.33
N PRO A 75 -7.39 3.72 -12.49
CA PRO A 75 -8.04 4.42 -13.58
C PRO A 75 -9.33 3.70 -13.95
N LYS A 76 -10.43 4.46 -14.04
CA LYS A 76 -11.73 3.91 -14.44
C LYS A 76 -11.55 3.22 -15.78
N ARG A 77 -11.71 1.89 -15.81
CA ARG A 77 -11.83 1.14 -17.06
C ARG A 77 -13.18 1.50 -17.66
N TYR A 78 -13.20 2.43 -18.61
CA TYR A 78 -14.35 2.63 -19.45
C TYR A 78 -14.45 1.41 -20.37
N TYR A 79 -15.31 0.45 -20.01
CA TYR A 79 -15.73 -0.56 -20.97
C TYR A 79 -16.51 0.18 -22.06
N VAL A 80 -15.89 0.32 -23.22
CA VAL A 80 -16.61 0.72 -24.42
C VAL A 80 -17.55 -0.44 -24.72
N SER A 81 -18.83 -0.29 -24.36
CA SER A 81 -19.84 -1.25 -24.79
C SER A 81 -19.92 -1.13 -26.31
N LEU A 82 -19.36 -2.10 -27.04
CA LEU A 82 -19.57 -2.27 -28.47
C LEU A 82 -21.01 -2.74 -28.73
N LYS A 83 -21.99 -2.02 -28.18
CA LYS A 83 -23.39 -2.25 -28.53
C LYS A 83 -23.67 -1.47 -29.81
N GLU A 84 -24.06 -2.27 -30.79
CA GLU A 84 -24.63 -1.95 -32.10
C GLU A 84 -23.60 -1.93 -33.24
N PRO A 85 -23.61 -2.93 -34.15
CA PRO A 85 -23.08 -2.70 -35.48
C PRO A 85 -23.88 -1.55 -36.07
N LEU A 86 -23.18 -0.56 -36.63
CA LEU A 86 -23.79 0.41 -37.53
C LEU A 86 -24.40 -0.38 -38.70
N GLU A 87 -25.69 -0.71 -38.61
CA GLU A 87 -26.44 -1.14 -39.79
C GLU A 87 -26.40 0.01 -40.78
N ASP A 88 -25.55 -0.15 -41.78
CA ASP A 88 -25.36 0.78 -42.87
C ASP A 88 -26.69 0.87 -43.64
N SER A 89 -27.42 1.98 -43.48
CA SER A 89 -28.71 2.23 -44.12
C SER A 89 -28.64 2.36 -45.66
N LYS A 90 -27.47 2.10 -46.26
CA LYS A 90 -27.22 2.17 -47.71
C LYS A 90 -26.94 0.82 -48.39
N LEU A 91 -26.98 -0.30 -47.67
CA LEU A 91 -26.99 -1.64 -48.30
C LEU A 91 -28.43 -2.05 -48.63
N ARG A 92 -29.00 -1.45 -49.67
CA ARG A 92 -30.20 -1.94 -50.38
C ARG A 92 -29.85 -2.21 -51.83
#